data_AF-A0A520QG22-F1
#
_entry.id   AF-A0A520QG22-F1
#
_cell.length_a   1.000
_cell.length_b   1.000
_cell.length_c   1.000
_cell.angle_alpha   90.00
_cell.angle_beta   90.00
_cell.angle_gamma   90.00
#
_symmetry.space_group_name_H-M   'P 1'
#
loop_
_entity.id
_entity.type
_entity.pdbx_description
1 polymer ?
#
loop_
_entity_poly.entity_id
_entity_poly.type
_entity_poly.pdbx_seq_one_letter_code
_entity_poly.pdbx_strand_id
1 'polypeptide(L)'
;MSALDLLLLYAVVGAGCAIVVHRRTRGSWAQRLGASALAFPLWPIWAPIALLPDRVAAGARGDRAERMREELRHAVDAARGSPFEILFSRDAADQIEREIADALARISELDALLAQPDLDLERASERVDALTRSGNTRALKTAVLHRDNVARITALRDRHGRALEELGELIGALRSQLVLARYAGSSPEGVGGIVTELWARVEGLGEIVDAQEPRESA
;
A
#
# COMPACT_ATOMS: atom_id res chain seq x y z
N MET A 1 -33.32 -21.53 21.95
CA MET A 1 -32.41 -21.95 20.86
C MET A 1 -31.74 -23.22 21.31
N SER A 2 -31.91 -24.32 20.59
CA SER A 2 -31.39 -25.64 21.01
C SER A 2 -29.89 -25.72 20.76
N ALA A 3 -29.14 -26.46 21.60
CA ALA A 3 -27.73 -26.73 21.39
C ALA A 3 -27.44 -27.38 20.02
N LEU A 4 -28.44 -28.07 19.46
CA LEU A 4 -28.41 -28.65 18.11
C LEU A 4 -28.45 -27.57 17.00
N ASP A 5 -29.20 -26.48 17.16
CA ASP A 5 -29.19 -25.38 16.18
C ASP A 5 -27.85 -24.65 16.19
N LEU A 6 -27.25 -24.52 17.38
CA LEU A 6 -25.92 -23.94 17.52
C LEU A 6 -24.87 -24.80 16.83
N LEU A 7 -24.93 -26.12 17.01
CA LEU A 7 -24.05 -27.09 16.34
C LEU A 7 -24.24 -27.09 14.82
N LEU A 8 -25.48 -26.98 14.35
CA LEU A 8 -25.81 -26.98 12.91
C LEU A 8 -25.37 -25.67 12.25
N LEU A 9 -25.53 -24.54 12.93
CA LEU A 9 -24.99 -23.25 12.51
C LEU A 9 -23.46 -23.28 12.47
N TYR A 10 -22.81 -23.87 13.48
CA TYR A 10 -21.36 -24.01 13.54
C TYR A 10 -20.82 -24.93 12.42
N ALA A 11 -21.54 -26.00 12.10
CA ALA A 11 -21.19 -26.93 11.03
C ALA A 11 -21.34 -26.29 9.64
N VAL A 12 -22.39 -25.51 9.41
CA VAL A 12 -22.61 -24.81 8.13
C VAL A 12 -21.57 -23.69 7.93
N VAL A 13 -21.27 -22.92 8.97
CA VAL A 13 -20.25 -21.86 8.93
C VAL A 13 -18.85 -22.46 8.78
N GLY A 14 -18.55 -23.54 9.50
CA GLY A 14 -17.30 -24.29 9.38
C GLY A 14 -17.11 -24.92 8.00
N ALA A 15 -18.18 -25.45 7.40
CA ALA A 15 -18.15 -25.98 6.02
C ALA A 15 -17.91 -24.87 4.99
N GLY A 16 -18.51 -23.69 5.18
CA GLY A 16 -18.24 -22.51 4.34
C GLY A 16 -16.77 -22.07 4.41
N CYS A 17 -16.20 -21.99 5.62
CA CYS A 17 -14.79 -21.65 5.82
C CYS A 17 -13.83 -22.70 5.23
N ALA A 18 -14.15 -23.99 5.38
CA ALA A 18 -13.37 -25.08 4.78
C ALA A 18 -13.36 -24.98 3.25
N ILE A 19 -14.48 -24.63 2.61
CA ILE A 19 -14.57 -24.43 1.16
C ILE A 19 -13.71 -23.23 0.72
N VAL A 20 -13.71 -22.12 1.47
CA VAL A 20 -12.90 -20.93 1.15
C VAL A 20 -11.40 -21.21 1.30
N VAL A 21 -10.98 -21.88 2.38
CA VAL A 21 -9.58 -22.27 2.59
C VAL A 21 -9.14 -23.29 1.54
N HIS A 22 -9.96 -24.28 1.23
CA HIS A 22 -9.67 -25.27 0.20
C HIS A 22 -9.53 -24.65 -1.20
N ARG A 23 -10.21 -23.53 -1.46
CA ARG A 23 -10.09 -22.74 -2.69
C ARG A 23 -8.88 -21.80 -2.69
N ARG A 24 -8.32 -21.44 -1.52
CA ARG A 24 -7.15 -20.56 -1.38
C ARG A 24 -5.83 -21.31 -1.20
N THR A 25 -5.83 -22.53 -0.68
CA THR A 25 -4.61 -23.36 -0.57
C THR A 25 -4.21 -23.90 -1.93
N ARG A 26 -3.07 -23.43 -2.44
CA ARG A 26 -2.40 -23.96 -3.63
C ARG A 26 -1.27 -24.91 -3.20
N GLY A 27 -1.37 -26.18 -3.61
CA GLY A 27 -0.44 -27.26 -3.21
C GLY A 27 -1.01 -28.65 -3.50
N SER A 28 -0.20 -29.70 -3.31
CA SER A 28 -0.62 -31.10 -3.60
C SER A 28 -1.77 -31.55 -2.68
N TRP A 29 -2.57 -32.52 -3.11
CA TRP A 29 -3.79 -32.97 -2.42
C TRP A 29 -3.57 -33.32 -0.92
N ALA A 30 -2.37 -33.80 -0.57
CA ALA A 30 -1.98 -34.12 0.80
C ALA A 30 -1.76 -32.87 1.67
N GLN A 31 -1.24 -31.76 1.12
CA GLN A 31 -1.15 -30.47 1.81
C GLN A 31 -2.53 -29.84 2.04
N ARG A 32 -3.48 -30.05 1.10
CA ARG A 32 -4.86 -29.56 1.22
C ARG A 32 -5.63 -30.26 2.34
N LEU A 33 -5.37 -31.56 2.56
CA LEU A 33 -5.95 -32.33 3.66
C LEU A 33 -5.32 -31.96 5.02
N GLY A 34 -3.99 -31.78 5.07
CA GLY A 34 -3.30 -31.35 6.29
C GLY A 34 -3.73 -29.96 6.78
N ALA A 35 -3.87 -29.01 5.86
CA ALA A 35 -4.38 -27.67 6.18
C ALA A 35 -5.86 -27.67 6.61
N SER A 36 -6.68 -28.56 6.04
CA SER A 36 -8.11 -28.66 6.40
C SER A 36 -8.34 -29.28 7.78
N ALA A 37 -7.50 -30.24 8.20
CA ALA A 37 -7.60 -30.86 9.53
C ALA A 37 -7.19 -29.89 10.67
N LEU A 38 -6.23 -29.01 10.41
CA LEU A 38 -5.81 -27.95 11.35
C LEU A 38 -6.77 -26.75 11.39
N ALA A 39 -7.51 -26.49 10.31
CA ALA A 39 -8.44 -25.36 10.22
C ALA A 39 -9.78 -25.56 10.96
N PHE A 40 -10.19 -26.80 11.20
CA PHE A 40 -11.48 -27.10 11.85
C PHE A 40 -11.57 -26.62 13.32
N PRO A 41 -10.55 -26.79 14.18
CA PRO A 41 -10.62 -26.28 15.56
C PRO A 41 -10.20 -24.80 15.73
N LEU A 42 -9.50 -24.20 14.76
CA LEU A 42 -8.83 -22.89 14.93
C LEU A 42 -9.48 -21.71 14.16
N TRP A 43 -10.69 -21.89 13.64
CA TRP A 43 -11.38 -20.90 12.81
C TRP A 43 -11.73 -19.56 13.48
N PRO A 44 -12.08 -19.43 14.78
CA PRO A 44 -12.54 -18.15 15.32
C PRO A 44 -11.40 -17.15 15.53
N ILE A 45 -10.15 -17.61 15.59
CA ILE A 45 -8.96 -16.77 15.76
C ILE A 45 -8.41 -16.26 14.42
N TRP A 46 -8.54 -17.03 13.33
CA TRP A 46 -7.93 -16.68 12.05
C TRP A 46 -8.92 -16.19 10.98
N ALA A 47 -10.23 -16.46 11.14
CA ALA A 47 -11.26 -15.99 10.20
C ALA A 47 -11.33 -14.45 10.06
N PRO A 48 -11.16 -13.63 11.11
CA PRO A 48 -11.13 -12.18 10.94
C PRO A 48 -9.89 -11.74 10.13
N ILE A 49 -8.72 -12.32 10.41
CA ILE A 49 -7.43 -11.90 9.83
C ILE A 49 -7.34 -12.28 8.34
N ALA A 50 -7.90 -13.41 7.93
CA ALA A 50 -7.89 -13.85 6.52
C ALA A 50 -8.88 -13.12 5.60
N LEU A 51 -9.84 -12.38 6.17
CA LEU A 51 -10.88 -11.65 5.43
C LEU A 51 -10.72 -10.11 5.53
N LEU A 52 -9.83 -9.61 6.39
CA LEU A 52 -9.59 -8.17 6.63
C LEU A 52 -8.35 -7.51 5.97
N PRO A 53 -7.46 -8.19 5.20
CA PRO A 53 -6.13 -7.62 4.90
C PRO A 53 -6.21 -6.26 4.19
N ASP A 54 -7.15 -6.09 3.26
CA ASP A 54 -7.27 -4.84 2.49
C ASP A 54 -7.79 -3.67 3.34
N ARG A 55 -8.70 -3.94 4.29
CA ARG A 55 -9.23 -2.91 5.20
C ARG A 55 -8.22 -2.51 6.27
N VAL A 56 -7.44 -3.46 6.79
CA VAL A 56 -6.38 -3.18 7.77
C VAL A 56 -5.24 -2.41 7.12
N ALA A 57 -4.83 -2.79 5.90
CA ALA A 57 -3.80 -2.07 5.15
C ALA A 57 -4.26 -0.66 4.74
N ALA A 58 -5.54 -0.47 4.38
CA ALA A 58 -6.10 0.85 4.12
C ALA A 58 -6.16 1.70 5.41
N GLY A 59 -6.60 1.12 6.54
CA GLY A 59 -6.61 1.79 7.83
C GLY A 59 -5.22 2.24 8.28
N ALA A 60 -4.23 1.35 8.24
CA ALA A 60 -2.85 1.67 8.61
C ALA A 60 -2.23 2.78 7.76
N ARG A 61 -2.60 2.88 6.47
CA ARG A 61 -2.20 3.98 5.58
C ARG A 61 -2.88 5.29 5.95
N GLY A 62 -4.18 5.27 6.25
CA GLY A 62 -4.89 6.44 6.77
C GLY A 62 -4.27 6.96 8.06
N ASP A 63 -3.95 6.08 9.00
CA ASP A 63 -3.30 6.43 10.27
C ASP A 63 -1.87 6.99 10.06
N ARG A 64 -1.14 6.49 9.07
CA ARG A 64 0.17 7.05 8.70
C ARG A 64 0.02 8.46 8.11
N ALA A 65 -0.93 8.66 7.21
CA ALA A 65 -1.19 9.97 6.61
C ALA A 65 -1.56 11.02 7.66
N GLU A 66 -2.41 10.65 8.63
CA GLU A 66 -2.81 11.58 9.69
C GLU A 66 -1.63 11.94 10.60
N ARG A 67 -0.76 10.97 10.91
CA ARG A 67 0.50 11.26 11.61
C ARG A 67 1.36 12.24 10.81
N MET A 68 1.56 12.02 9.52
CA MET A 68 2.36 12.94 8.69
C MET A 68 1.78 14.36 8.69
N ARG A 69 0.46 14.52 8.63
CA ARG A 69 -0.22 15.84 8.75
C ARG A 69 0.03 16.50 10.10
N GLU A 70 -0.08 15.73 11.18
CA GLU A 70 0.23 16.23 12.52
C GLU A 70 1.70 16.69 12.62
N GLU A 71 2.63 15.92 12.04
CA GLU A 71 4.04 16.29 12.00
C GLU A 71 4.32 17.55 11.17
N LEU A 72 3.64 17.72 10.03
CA LEU A 72 3.71 18.93 9.21
C LEU A 72 3.21 20.16 9.98
N ARG A 73 2.08 20.05 10.67
CA ARG A 73 1.54 21.13 11.51
C ARG A 73 2.53 21.53 12.60
N HIS A 74 3.12 20.54 13.28
CA HIS A 74 4.15 20.80 14.28
C HIS A 74 5.41 21.44 13.70
N ALA A 75 5.83 21.04 12.50
CA ALA A 75 6.96 21.64 11.80
C ALA A 75 6.69 23.11 11.45
N VAL A 76 5.50 23.44 10.92
CA VAL A 76 5.08 24.82 10.63
C VAL A 76 5.03 25.67 11.91
N ASP A 77 4.46 25.13 12.99
CA ASP A 77 4.41 25.82 14.28
C ASP A 77 5.81 26.06 14.85
N ALA A 78 6.74 25.11 14.67
CA ALA A 78 8.13 25.25 15.10
C ALA A 78 8.91 26.28 14.27
N ALA A 79 8.63 26.38 12.97
CA ALA A 79 9.25 27.36 12.07
C ALA A 79 8.74 28.79 12.28
N ARG A 80 7.53 28.97 12.81
CA ARG A 80 6.91 30.30 12.99
C ARG A 80 7.75 31.23 13.86
N GLY A 81 8.00 32.44 13.36
CA GLY A 81 8.83 33.45 14.03
C GLY A 81 10.33 33.15 14.00
N SER A 82 10.75 32.17 13.19
CA SER A 82 12.16 31.86 12.95
C SER A 82 12.58 32.21 11.52
N PRO A 83 13.89 32.31 11.22
CA PRO A 83 14.38 32.47 9.85
C PRO A 83 13.93 31.37 8.88
N PHE A 84 13.49 30.21 9.39
CA PHE A 84 13.04 29.06 8.60
C PHE A 84 11.59 29.18 8.12
N GLU A 85 10.81 30.16 8.58
CA GLU A 85 9.43 30.37 8.16
C GLU A 85 9.31 30.63 6.64
N ILE A 86 10.35 31.23 6.03
CA ILE A 86 10.43 31.46 4.58
C ILE A 86 10.64 30.14 3.83
N LEU A 87 11.39 29.20 4.42
CA LEU A 87 11.71 27.91 3.80
C LEU A 87 10.58 26.89 3.99
N PHE A 88 9.84 26.99 5.09
CA PHE A 88 8.77 26.08 5.42
C PHE A 88 7.55 26.85 5.97
N SER A 89 6.72 27.30 5.04
CA SER A 89 5.49 28.05 5.32
C SER A 89 4.28 27.14 5.48
N ARG A 90 3.16 27.71 5.91
CA ARG A 90 1.87 27.00 5.94
C ARG A 90 1.43 26.56 4.54
N ASP A 91 1.60 27.41 3.54
CA ASP A 91 1.23 27.09 2.16
C ASP A 91 2.07 25.92 1.61
N ALA A 92 3.36 25.84 1.98
CA ALA A 92 4.22 24.71 1.64
C ALA A 92 3.71 23.41 2.29
N ALA A 93 3.34 23.45 3.57
CA ALA A 93 2.76 22.29 4.25
C ALA A 93 1.42 21.87 3.62
N ASP A 94 0.54 22.82 3.30
CA ASP A 94 -0.74 22.54 2.64
C ASP A 94 -0.54 21.90 1.25
N GLN A 95 0.49 22.31 0.51
CA GLN A 95 0.85 21.66 -0.77
C GLN A 95 1.29 20.21 -0.55
N ILE A 96 2.17 19.96 0.43
CA ILE A 96 2.64 18.61 0.75
C ILE A 96 1.46 17.72 1.20
N GLU A 97 0.55 18.25 2.01
CA GLU A 97 -0.65 17.53 2.45
C GLU A 97 -1.54 17.11 1.27
N ARG A 98 -1.71 17.97 0.26
CA ARG A 98 -2.44 17.66 -0.97
C ARG A 98 -1.76 16.53 -1.76
N GLU A 99 -0.46 16.62 -1.97
CA GLU A 99 0.30 15.59 -2.71
C GLU A 99 0.27 14.23 -2.01
N ILE A 100 0.34 14.21 -0.67
CA ILE A 100 0.16 12.98 0.12
C ILE A 100 -1.24 12.40 -0.11
N ALA A 101 -2.28 13.23 -0.06
CA ALA A 101 -3.65 12.78 -0.26
C ALA A 101 -3.86 12.20 -1.66
N ASP A 102 -3.33 12.86 -2.69
CA ASP A 102 -3.42 12.41 -4.08
C ASP A 102 -2.65 11.10 -4.30
N ALA A 103 -1.44 10.98 -3.74
CA ALA A 103 -0.67 9.74 -3.80
C ALA A 103 -1.39 8.57 -3.10
N LEU A 104 -2.02 8.81 -1.95
CA LEU A 104 -2.81 7.79 -1.26
C LEU A 104 -4.04 7.36 -2.05
N ALA A 105 -4.74 8.31 -2.69
CA ALA A 105 -5.85 8.02 -3.59
C ALA A 105 -5.40 7.12 -4.74
N ARG A 106 -4.27 7.45 -5.39
CA ARG A 106 -3.67 6.62 -6.45
C ARG A 106 -3.35 5.21 -5.99
N ILE A 107 -2.72 5.04 -4.82
CA ILE A 107 -2.42 3.71 -4.28
C ILE A 107 -3.72 2.92 -4.03
N SER A 108 -4.76 3.57 -3.50
CA SER A 108 -6.05 2.91 -3.26
C SER A 108 -6.75 2.46 -4.54
N GLU A 109 -6.63 3.24 -5.62
CA GLU A 109 -7.12 2.86 -6.94
C GLU A 109 -6.32 1.67 -7.49
N LEU A 110 -4.99 1.71 -7.41
CA LEU A 110 -4.13 0.60 -7.83
C LEU A 110 -4.40 -0.68 -7.03
N ASP A 111 -4.64 -0.56 -5.72
CA ASP A 111 -5.04 -1.70 -4.88
C ASP A 111 -6.40 -2.27 -5.33
N ALA A 112 -7.37 -1.41 -5.64
CA ALA A 112 -8.68 -1.84 -6.12
C ALA A 112 -8.59 -2.56 -7.48
N LEU A 113 -7.70 -2.11 -8.38
CA LEU A 113 -7.40 -2.81 -9.62
C LEU A 113 -6.74 -4.17 -9.36
N LEU A 114 -5.70 -4.22 -8.52
CA LEU A 114 -4.97 -5.46 -8.21
C LEU A 114 -5.79 -6.46 -7.39
N ALA A 115 -6.87 -6.03 -6.74
CA ALA A 115 -7.82 -6.93 -6.05
C ALA A 115 -8.64 -7.77 -7.05
N GLN A 116 -8.71 -7.39 -8.32
CA GLN A 116 -9.42 -8.14 -9.35
C GLN A 116 -8.69 -9.47 -9.64
N PRO A 117 -9.43 -10.60 -9.76
CA PRO A 117 -8.81 -11.91 -9.96
C PRO A 117 -8.01 -12.03 -11.26
N ASP A 118 -8.34 -11.21 -12.26
CA ASP A 118 -7.63 -11.15 -13.53
C ASP A 118 -6.28 -10.42 -13.41
N LEU A 119 -6.11 -9.55 -12.41
CA LEU A 119 -4.89 -8.77 -12.15
C LEU A 119 -4.06 -9.33 -10.99
N ASP A 120 -4.23 -10.61 -10.69
CA ASP A 120 -3.44 -11.34 -9.70
C ASP A 120 -2.11 -11.81 -10.32
N LEU A 121 -1.00 -11.25 -9.84
CA LEU A 121 0.35 -11.52 -10.33
C LEU A 121 0.75 -12.99 -10.17
N GLU A 122 0.33 -13.64 -9.09
CA GLU A 122 0.65 -15.04 -8.82
C GLU A 122 -0.10 -15.94 -9.80
N ARG A 123 -1.40 -15.67 -10.02
CA ARG A 123 -2.20 -16.37 -11.04
C ARG A 123 -1.65 -16.18 -12.45
N ALA A 124 -1.27 -14.96 -12.80
CA ALA A 124 -0.70 -14.66 -14.10
C ALA A 124 0.62 -15.44 -14.31
N SER A 125 1.44 -15.55 -13.27
CA SER A 125 2.70 -16.31 -13.30
C SER A 125 2.45 -17.82 -13.43
N GLU A 126 1.54 -18.38 -12.62
CA GLU A 126 1.14 -19.80 -12.71
C GLU A 126 0.62 -20.17 -14.10
N ARG A 127 -0.13 -19.27 -14.74
CA ARG A 127 -0.65 -19.45 -16.09
C ARG A 127 0.47 -19.48 -17.14
N VAL A 128 1.48 -18.63 -17.01
CA VAL A 128 2.67 -18.64 -17.88
C VAL A 128 3.43 -19.96 -17.71
N ASP A 129 3.63 -20.44 -16.49
CA ASP A 129 4.32 -21.70 -16.22
C ASP A 129 3.56 -22.93 -16.75
N ALA A 130 2.23 -22.92 -16.63
CA ALA A 130 1.38 -23.97 -17.18
C ALA A 130 1.45 -24.01 -18.71
N LEU A 131 1.38 -22.86 -19.38
CA LEU A 131 1.44 -22.76 -20.84
C LEU A 131 2.83 -23.07 -21.41
N THR A 132 3.88 -22.75 -20.65
CA THR A 132 5.26 -23.12 -20.97
C THR A 132 5.41 -24.64 -20.97
N ARG A 133 4.87 -25.33 -19.95
CA ARG A 133 4.88 -26.80 -19.88
C ARG A 133 4.03 -27.47 -20.95
N SER A 134 2.92 -26.86 -21.36
CA SER A 134 2.03 -27.43 -22.38
C SER A 134 2.50 -27.19 -23.83
N GLY A 135 3.54 -26.38 -24.04
CA GLY A 135 4.07 -26.06 -25.36
C GLY A 135 3.13 -25.22 -26.25
N ASN A 136 2.13 -24.53 -25.68
CA ASN A 136 1.19 -23.74 -26.47
C ASN A 136 1.74 -22.31 -26.69
N THR A 137 2.56 -22.16 -27.73
CA THR A 137 3.31 -20.93 -28.02
C THR A 137 2.43 -19.69 -28.24
N ARG A 138 1.26 -19.84 -28.87
CA ARG A 138 0.37 -18.71 -29.15
C ARG A 138 -0.27 -18.16 -27.87
N ALA A 139 -0.79 -19.04 -27.02
CA ALA A 139 -1.38 -18.66 -25.74
C ALA A 139 -0.31 -18.14 -24.76
N LEU A 140 0.91 -18.69 -24.82
CA LEU A 140 2.04 -18.27 -23.99
C LEU A 140 2.39 -16.79 -24.21
N LYS A 141 2.48 -16.32 -25.47
CA LYS A 141 2.82 -14.93 -25.78
C LYS A 141 1.84 -13.95 -25.12
N THR A 142 0.54 -14.21 -25.21
CA THR A 142 -0.49 -13.38 -24.57
C THR A 142 -0.41 -13.45 -23.04
N ALA A 143 -0.16 -14.62 -22.47
CA ALA A 143 -0.04 -14.77 -21.02
C ALA A 143 1.19 -14.04 -20.44
N VAL A 144 2.32 -14.05 -21.16
CA VAL A 144 3.52 -13.29 -20.77
C VAL A 144 3.25 -11.80 -20.77
N LEU A 145 2.63 -11.27 -21.83
CA LEU A 145 2.25 -9.85 -21.90
C LEU A 145 1.32 -9.45 -20.74
N HIS A 146 0.34 -10.29 -20.43
CA HIS A 146 -0.57 -10.06 -19.32
C HIS A 146 0.17 -10.02 -17.97
N ARG A 147 1.02 -11.02 -17.70
CA ARG A 147 1.85 -11.06 -16.49
C ARG A 147 2.73 -9.83 -16.37
N ASP A 148 3.37 -9.40 -17.45
CA ASP A 148 4.24 -8.23 -17.47
C ASP A 148 3.47 -6.95 -17.18
N ASN A 149 2.26 -6.81 -17.71
CA ASN A 149 1.39 -5.68 -17.40
C ASN A 149 1.00 -5.65 -15.91
N VAL A 150 0.58 -6.79 -15.36
CA VAL A 150 0.26 -6.89 -13.93
C VAL A 150 1.48 -6.56 -13.07
N ALA A 151 2.66 -7.08 -13.42
CA ALA A 151 3.91 -6.79 -12.72
C ALA A 151 4.26 -5.30 -12.72
N ARG A 152 4.01 -4.60 -13.83
CA ARG A 152 4.21 -3.14 -13.93
C ARG A 152 3.27 -2.36 -13.01
N ILE A 153 2.00 -2.76 -12.95
CA ILE A 153 1.00 -2.12 -12.06
C ILE A 153 1.39 -2.33 -10.59
N THR A 154 1.78 -3.56 -10.21
CA THR A 154 2.27 -3.86 -8.85
C THR A 154 3.51 -3.02 -8.52
N ALA A 155 4.48 -2.94 -9.43
CA ALA A 155 5.69 -2.16 -9.21
C ALA A 155 5.41 -0.65 -9.06
N LEU A 156 4.41 -0.12 -9.78
CA LEU A 156 3.98 1.28 -9.66
C LEU A 156 3.37 1.54 -8.28
N ARG A 157 2.46 0.66 -7.83
CA ARG A 157 1.84 0.71 -6.51
C ARG A 157 2.87 0.68 -5.39
N ASP A 158 3.85 -0.23 -5.48
CA ASP A 158 4.91 -0.36 -4.48
C ASP A 158 5.90 0.81 -4.52
N ARG A 159 6.09 1.46 -5.67
CA ARG A 159 6.90 2.67 -5.78
C ARG A 159 6.23 3.86 -5.08
N HIS A 160 4.93 4.07 -5.28
CA HIS A 160 4.20 5.11 -4.55
C HIS A 160 4.18 4.85 -3.04
N GLY A 161 4.00 3.59 -2.62
CA GLY A 161 4.07 3.22 -1.21
C GLY A 161 5.41 3.59 -0.56
N ARG A 162 6.52 3.25 -1.22
CA ARG A 162 7.87 3.60 -0.73
C ARG A 162 8.12 5.11 -0.70
N ALA A 163 7.71 5.83 -1.72
CA ALA A 163 7.87 7.28 -1.76
C ALA A 163 7.16 8.00 -0.60
N LEU A 164 5.97 7.53 -0.21
CA LEU A 164 5.26 8.05 0.97
C LEU A 164 5.96 7.72 2.29
N GLU A 165 6.59 6.54 2.39
CA GLU A 165 7.36 6.17 3.58
C GLU A 165 8.59 7.06 3.73
N GLU A 166 9.36 7.24 2.67
CA GLU A 166 10.53 8.13 2.63
C GLU A 166 10.14 9.59 2.93
N LEU A 167 9.01 10.06 2.38
CA LEU A 167 8.51 11.40 2.67
C LEU A 167 8.13 11.56 4.15
N GLY A 168 7.54 10.53 4.77
CA GLY A 168 7.25 10.53 6.21
C GLY A 168 8.52 10.63 7.07
N GLU A 169 9.59 9.93 6.68
CA GLU A 169 10.88 10.03 7.35
C GLU A 169 11.47 11.45 7.25
N LEU A 170 11.38 12.09 6.09
CA LEU A 170 11.86 13.45 5.87
C LEU A 170 11.06 14.49 6.67
N ILE A 171 9.72 14.37 6.72
CA ILE A 171 8.88 15.23 7.57
C ILE A 171 9.28 15.08 9.04
N GLY A 172 9.43 13.84 9.53
CA GLY A 172 9.82 13.56 10.91
C GLY A 172 11.18 14.15 11.26
N ALA A 173 12.15 14.07 10.34
CA ALA A 173 13.47 14.67 10.49
C ALA A 173 13.41 16.21 10.48
N LEU A 174 12.66 16.79 9.54
CA LEU A 174 12.46 18.25 9.44
C LEU A 174 11.86 18.82 10.72
N ARG A 175 10.78 18.22 11.22
CA ARG A 175 10.15 18.60 12.49
C ARG A 175 11.17 18.60 13.62
N SER A 176 11.96 17.53 13.74
CA SER A 176 12.94 17.38 14.82
C SER A 176 14.01 18.47 14.77
N GLN A 177 14.50 18.81 13.57
CA GLN A 177 15.47 19.88 13.38
C GLN A 177 14.88 21.27 13.64
N LEU A 178 13.65 21.55 13.22
CA LEU A 178 12.99 22.83 13.47
C LEU A 178 12.67 23.04 14.95
N VAL A 179 12.22 21.98 15.64
CA VAL A 179 12.02 22.01 17.10
C VAL A 179 13.34 22.29 17.80
N LEU A 180 14.42 21.60 17.41
CA LEU A 180 15.75 21.85 17.96
C LEU A 180 16.20 23.29 17.72
N ALA A 181 16.03 23.81 16.49
CA ALA A 181 16.36 25.19 16.13
C ALA A 181 15.68 26.20 17.07
N ARG A 182 14.38 25.99 17.31
CA ARG A 182 13.54 26.87 18.11
C ARG A 182 14.01 26.96 19.56
N TYR A 183 14.44 25.84 20.15
CA TYR A 183 14.86 25.82 21.56
C TYR A 183 16.36 26.08 21.76
N ALA A 184 17.21 25.70 20.81
CA ALA A 184 18.65 25.88 20.89
C ALA A 184 19.12 27.26 20.39
N GLY A 185 18.26 28.01 19.68
CA GLY A 185 18.57 29.36 19.18
C GLY A 185 19.65 29.40 18.08
N SER A 186 20.05 28.25 17.54
CA SER A 186 21.09 28.08 16.54
C SER A 186 20.53 27.72 15.17
N SER A 187 21.28 28.05 14.10
CA SER A 187 21.02 27.56 12.74
C SER A 187 21.32 26.05 12.72
N PRO A 188 20.31 25.17 12.55
CA PRO A 188 20.61 23.75 12.40
C PRO A 188 21.17 23.56 11.00
N GLU A 189 22.45 23.28 10.93
CA GLU A 189 23.11 22.75 9.74
C GLU A 189 22.32 21.50 9.30
N GLY A 190 21.60 21.60 8.19
CA GLY A 190 20.80 20.51 7.65
C GLY A 190 19.35 20.84 7.29
N VAL A 191 18.72 21.87 7.87
CA VAL A 191 17.29 22.17 7.60
C VAL A 191 17.05 22.41 6.12
N GLY A 192 17.89 23.23 5.47
CA GLY A 192 17.78 23.50 4.04
C GLY A 192 17.93 22.24 3.18
N GLY A 193 18.87 21.35 3.54
CA GLY A 193 19.08 20.08 2.83
C GLY A 193 17.88 19.14 2.94
N ILE A 194 17.28 19.06 4.14
CA ILE A 194 16.05 18.26 4.35
C ILE A 194 14.89 18.86 3.57
N VAL A 195 14.72 20.19 3.57
CA VAL A 195 13.64 20.85 2.79
C VAL A 195 13.83 20.62 1.29
N THR A 196 15.06 20.70 0.76
CA THR A 196 15.33 20.41 -0.66
C THR A 196 15.02 18.95 -1.01
N GLU A 197 15.45 17.99 -0.20
CA GLU A 197 15.13 16.57 -0.43
C GLU A 197 13.64 16.31 -0.30
N LEU A 198 12.96 16.93 0.68
CA LEU A 198 11.52 16.84 0.87
C LEU A 198 10.78 17.32 -0.39
N TRP A 199 11.16 18.48 -0.93
CA TRP A 199 10.57 18.99 -2.18
C TRP A 199 10.85 18.09 -3.38
N ALA A 200 12.07 17.55 -3.51
CA ALA A 200 12.39 16.60 -4.57
C ALA A 200 11.51 15.33 -4.50
N ARG A 201 11.17 14.86 -3.30
CA ARG A 201 10.26 13.72 -3.12
C ARG A 201 8.81 14.06 -3.39
N VAL A 202 8.37 15.25 -3.01
CA VAL A 202 7.02 15.75 -3.31
C VAL A 202 6.84 15.91 -4.81
N GLU A 203 7.80 16.50 -5.51
CA GLU A 203 7.77 16.66 -6.98
C GLU A 203 7.86 15.31 -7.69
N GLY A 204 8.69 14.40 -7.18
CA GLY A 204 8.74 13.01 -7.64
C GLY A 204 7.44 12.22 -7.44
N LEU A 205 6.54 12.63 -6.52
CA LEU A 205 5.19 12.05 -6.40
C LEU A 205 4.22 12.58 -7.47
N GLY A 206 4.45 13.79 -7.98
CA GLY A 206 3.67 14.47 -9.01
C GLY A 206 4.07 14.11 -10.45
N GLU A 207 5.37 14.07 -10.77
CA GLU A 207 5.89 13.75 -12.13
C GLU A 207 5.47 12.35 -12.63
N ILE A 208 5.10 11.44 -11.73
CA ILE A 208 4.60 10.11 -12.08
C ILE A 208 3.27 10.17 -12.86
N VAL A 209 2.53 11.28 -12.75
CA VAL A 209 1.25 11.53 -13.45
C VAL A 209 1.48 12.03 -14.89
N ASP A 210 2.40 12.97 -15.09
CA ASP A 210 2.59 13.64 -16.39
C ASP A 210 3.28 12.78 -17.45
N ALA A 211 4.04 11.76 -17.02
CA ALA A 211 4.72 10.85 -17.95
C ALA A 211 3.76 9.88 -18.68
N GLN A 212 2.46 9.86 -18.34
CA GLN A 212 1.47 8.91 -18.89
C GLN A 212 0.33 9.55 -19.68
N GLU A 213 0.34 10.86 -19.93
CA GLU A 213 -0.50 11.46 -20.98
C GLU A 213 0.25 11.41 -22.33
N PRO A 214 0.03 10.39 -23.19
CA PRO A 214 0.40 10.55 -24.58
C PRO A 214 -0.43 11.71 -25.12
N ARG A 215 0.25 12.78 -25.53
CA ARG A 215 -0.31 13.80 -26.41
C ARG A 215 -0.97 13.11 -27.60
N GLU A 216 -2.28 12.91 -27.56
CA GLU A 216 -3.08 12.75 -28.77
C GLU A 216 -2.98 14.08 -29.52
N SER A 217 -1.94 14.15 -30.34
CA SER A 217 -1.77 15.18 -31.35
C SER A 217 -2.48 14.68 -32.59
N ALA A 218 -3.47 15.46 -33.02
CA ALA A 218 -4.29 15.31 -34.21
C ALA A 218 -3.53 14.92 -35.49
#